data_AF-A0A1U7GQX6-F1
#
_entry.id   AF-A0A1U7GQX6-F1
#
_cell.length_a   1.000
_cell.length_b   1.000
_cell.length_c   1.000
_cell.angle_alpha   90.00
_cell.angle_beta   90.00
_cell.angle_gamma   90.00
#
_symmetry.space_group_name_H-M   'P 1'
#
loop_
_entity.id
_entity.type
_entity.pdbx_description
1 polymer ?
#
loop_
_entity_poly.entity_id
_entity_poly.type
_entity_poly.pdbx_seq_one_letter_code
_entity_poly.pdbx_strand_id
1 'polypeptide(L)' 'MQIVHRTSRTEKLAFTTRPDAATRKALAAAGWRYNGLHWWRNVNETVIRKPKELPSLLAPIGQSEVVAI' A
#
# COMPACT_ATOMS: atom_id res chain seq x y z
N MET A 1 -0.19 0.90 -27.78
CA MET A 1 -1.06 0.92 -26.58
C MET A 1 -0.17 0.86 -25.34
N GLN A 2 -0.47 1.64 -24.30
CA GLN A 2 0.22 1.64 -23.01
C GLN A 2 -0.84 1.55 -21.91
N ILE A 3 -0.54 0.88 -20.79
CA ILE A 3 -1.46 0.75 -19.66
C ILE A 3 -0.91 1.59 -18.52
N VAL A 4 -1.71 2.53 -18.02
CA VAL A 4 -1.39 3.27 -16.79
C VAL A 4 -1.99 2.49 -15.63
N HIS A 5 -1.15 1.82 -14.85
CA HIS A 5 -1.58 1.04 -13.70
C HIS A 5 -1.28 1.82 -12.41
N ARG A 6 -2.33 2.15 -11.64
CA ARG A 6 -2.21 2.79 -10.33
C ARG A 6 -2.66 1.82 -9.24
N THR A 7 -1.75 1.52 -8.33
CA THR A 7 -2.05 0.77 -7.11
C THR A 7 -2.18 1.74 -5.94
N SER A 8 -3.25 1.60 -5.17
CA SER A 8 -3.47 2.37 -3.95
C SER A 8 -3.65 1.41 -2.79
N ARG A 9 -2.88 1.59 -1.72
CA ARG A 9 -3.06 0.83 -0.46
C ARG A 9 -3.13 1.77 0.73
N THR A 10 -3.96 1.39 1.70
CA THR A 10 -4.01 2.06 3.00
C THR A 10 -3.17 1.28 3.99
N GLU A 11 -2.16 1.93 4.54
CA GLU A 11 -1.38 1.38 5.64
C GLU A 11 -2.00 1.82 6.97
N LYS A 12 -2.06 0.91 7.95
CA LYS A 12 -2.58 1.16 9.29
C LYS A 12 -1.57 0.70 10.33
N LEU A 13 -1.31 1.53 11.33
CA LEU A 13 -0.45 1.25 12.48
C LEU A 13 -1.21 1.47 13.77
N ALA A 14 -1.47 0.39 14.49
CA ALA A 14 -2.02 0.42 15.84
C ALA A 14 -0.88 0.20 16.84
N PHE A 15 -0.82 1.05 17.87
CA PHE A 15 0.11 0.89 18.97
C PHE A 15 -0.66 0.34 20.17
N THR A 16 -0.12 -0.67 20.85
CA THR A 16 -0.73 -1.25 22.06
C THR A 16 -0.73 -0.28 23.23
N THR A 17 0.23 0.65 23.24
CA THR A 17 0.32 1.76 24.19
C THR A 17 0.46 3.08 23.44
N ARG A 18 0.12 4.19 24.10
CA ARG A 18 0.22 5.51 23.47
C ARG A 18 1.69 5.82 23.13
N PRO A 19 2.05 6.05 21.85
CA PRO A 19 3.42 6.39 21.48
C PRO A 19 3.81 7.76 22.06
N ASP A 20 5.10 7.92 22.35
CA ASP A 20 5.65 9.13 22.95
C ASP A 20 5.55 10.37 22.01
N ALA A 21 5.91 11.54 22.52
CA ALA A 21 5.80 12.78 21.75
C ALA A 21 6.70 12.77 20.49
N ALA A 22 7.92 12.22 20.59
CA ALA A 22 8.88 12.13 19.49
C ALA A 22 8.36 11.26 18.34
N THR A 23 7.85 10.07 18.66
CA THR A 23 7.28 9.11 17.69
C THR A 23 6.05 9.70 17.01
N ARG A 24 5.15 10.36 17.75
CA ARG A 24 3.98 11.02 17.15
C ARG A 24 4.37 12.15 16.19
N LYS A 25 5.42 12.91 16.51
CA LYS A 25 5.96 13.95 15.62
C LYS A 25 6.56 13.36 14.35
N ALA A 26 7.32 12.26 14.47
CA ALA A 26 7.87 11.54 13.33
C ALA A 26 6.77 10.96 12.43
N LEU A 27 5.71 10.38 13.00
CA LEU A 27 4.56 9.87 12.24
C LEU A 27 3.87 10.97 11.45
N ALA A 28 3.58 12.11 12.09
CA ALA A 28 2.98 13.26 11.41
C ALA A 28 3.89 13.79 10.27
N ALA A 29 5.20 13.90 10.52
CA ALA A 29 6.17 14.32 9.50
C ALA A 29 6.24 13.33 8.32
N ALA A 30 6.05 12.05 8.57
CA ALA A 30 5.98 11.00 7.55
C ALA A 30 4.59 10.86 6.88
N GLY A 31 3.69 11.83 7.10
CA GLY A 31 2.38 11.91 6.45
C GLY A 31 1.31 11.00 7.05
N TRP A 32 1.56 10.40 8.22
CA TRP A 32 0.55 9.60 8.90
C TRP A 32 -0.50 10.49 9.58
N ARG A 33 -1.75 10.04 9.52
CA ARG A 33 -2.90 10.70 10.15
C ARG A 33 -3.46 9.82 11.26
N TYR A 34 -3.80 10.40 12.39
CA TYR A 34 -4.43 9.69 13.50
C TYR A 34 -5.95 9.85 13.43
N ASN A 35 -6.71 8.75 13.56
CA ASN A 35 -8.18 8.77 13.52
C ASN A 35 -8.85 8.47 14.88
N GLY A 36 -8.08 8.42 15.97
CA GLY A 36 -8.58 8.03 17.30
C GLY A 36 -8.35 6.56 17.67
N LEU A 37 -8.08 5.68 16.69
CA LEU A 37 -7.79 4.26 16.93
C LEU A 37 -6.37 3.87 16.47
N HIS A 38 -6.01 4.26 15.25
CA HIS A 38 -4.73 3.90 14.64
C HIS A 38 -4.21 5.06 13.80
N TRP A 39 -2.91 5.03 13.50
CA TRP A 39 -2.32 5.87 12.49
C TRP A 39 -2.58 5.25 11.12
N TRP A 40 -2.90 6.06 10.13
CA TRP A 40 -3.11 5.58 8.78
C TRP A 40 -2.52 6.54 7.75
N ARG A 41 -2.18 6.00 6.57
CA ARG A 41 -1.83 6.79 5.39
C ARG A 41 -2.19 6.01 4.13
N ASN A 42 -2.40 6.74 3.04
CA ASN A 42 -2.58 6.14 1.72
C ASN A 42 -1.26 6.24 0.96
N VAL A 43 -0.77 5.09 0.49
CA VAL A 43 0.37 5.00 -0.40
C VAL A 43 -0.15 4.68 -1.79
N ASN A 44 0.24 5.50 -2.76
CA ASN A 44 -0.14 5.34 -4.16
C ASN A 44 1.13 5.10 -4.97
N GLU A 45 1.07 4.13 -5.86
CA GLU A 45 2.14 3.85 -6.82
C GLU A 45 1.52 3.83 -8.21
N THR A 46 2.12 4.57 -9.14
CA THR A 46 1.69 4.61 -10.54
C THR A 46 2.82 4.10 -11.41
N VAL A 47 2.55 3.06 -12.21
CA VAL A 47 3.54 2.44 -13.10
C VAL A 47 2.94 2.32 -14.50
N ILE A 48 3.74 2.65 -15.51
CA ILE A 48 3.38 2.43 -16.91
C ILE A 48 3.75 1.00 -17.30
N ARG A 49 2.78 0.22 -17.76
CA ARG A 49 2.91 -1.20 -18.11
C ARG A 49 2.73 -1.41 -19.61
N LYS A 50 3.41 -2.43 -20.14
CA LYS A 50 3.27 -2.84 -21.55
C LYS A 50 1.96 -3.62 -21.72
N PRO A 51 1.32 -3.59 -22.91
CA PRO A 51 0.07 -4.32 -23.15
C PRO A 51 0.14 -5.82 -22.84
N LYS A 52 1.30 -6.45 -23.06
CA LYS A 52 1.52 -7.87 -22.76
C LYS A 52 1.42 -8.24 -21.26
N GLU A 53 1.51 -7.27 -20.36
CA GLU A 53 1.38 -7.48 -18.91
C GLU A 53 -0.08 -7.47 -18.44
N LEU A 54 -1.03 -7.16 -19.33
CA LEU A 54 -2.46 -7.08 -18.99
C LEU A 54 -3.03 -8.36 -18.36
N PRO A 55 -2.74 -9.58 -18.87
CA PRO A 55 -3.29 -10.79 -18.25
C PRO A 55 -2.86 -10.95 -16.79
N SER A 56 -1.62 -10.60 -16.46
CA SER A 56 -1.10 -10.65 -15.08
C SER A 56 -1.73 -9.59 -14.17
N LEU A 57 -2.10 -8.42 -14.71
CA LEU A 57 -2.80 -7.38 -13.95
C LEU A 57 -4.26 -7.74 -13.62
N LEU A 58 -4.87 -8.59 -14.46
CA LEU A 58 -6.25 -9.05 -14.29
C LEU A 58 -6.34 -10.34 -13.46
N ALA A 59 -5.21 -10.98 -13.15
CA ALA A 59 -5.17 -12.20 -12.37
C ALA A 59 -5.61 -11.93 -10.90
N PRO A 60 -6.34 -12.86 -10.26
CA PRO A 60 -6.74 -12.72 -8.87
C PRO A 60 -5.52 -12.55 -7.95
N ILE A 61 -5.60 -11.58 -7.04
CA ILE A 61 -4.56 -11.35 -6.03
C ILE A 61 -4.51 -12.57 -5.10
N GLY A 62 -3.35 -13.25 -5.05
CA GLY A 62 -3.12 -14.45 -4.22
C GLY A 62 -2.92 -15.75 -5.00
N GLN A 63 -3.03 -15.73 -6.33
CA GLN A 63 -2.63 -16.84 -7.19
C GLN A 63 -1.28 -16.56 -7.86
N SER A 64 -0.24 -16.35 -7.06
CA SER A 64 1.13 -16.41 -7.58
C SER A 64 1.57 -17.87 -7.60
N GLU A 65 1.51 -18.46 -8.80
CA GLU A 65 2.25 -19.67 -9.23
C GLU A 65 2.16 -20.91 -8.34
N VAL A 66 1.15 -21.75 -8.59
CA VAL A 66 1.35 -23.21 -8.49
C VAL A 66 1.81 -23.69 -9.86
N VAL A 67 3.08 -23.41 -10.20
CA VAL A 67 3.76 -24.22 -11.22
C VAL A 67 4.31 -25.43 -10.47
N ALA A 68 3.48 -26.47 -10.39
CA ALA A 68 3.93 -27.78 -9.93
C ALA A 68 4.94 -28.33 -10.95
N ILE A 69 6.10 -28.74 -10.43
CA ILE A 69 7.15 -29.47 -11.14
C ILE A 69 6.66 -30.90 -11.37
#